data_AF-A0A3D5I5F9-F1
#
_entry.id   AF-A0A3D5I5F9-F1
#
_cell.length_a   1.000
_cell.length_b   1.000
_cell.length_c   1.000
_cell.angle_alpha   90.00
_cell.angle_beta   90.00
_cell.angle_gamma   90.00
#
_symmetry.space_group_name_H-M   'P 1'
#
loop_
_entity.id
_entity.type
_entity.pdbx_description
1 polymer ?
#
loop_
_entity_poly.entity_id
_entity_poly.type
_entity_poly.pdbx_seq_one_letter_code
_entity_poly.pdbx_strand_id
1 'polypeptide(L)' 'GGVTVDANHDHRIAMSFLVLGLASADTMTVKGAETIATSFPDFTPLMRQAGATIDEA' A
#
# COMPACT_ATOMS: atom_id res chain seq x y z
N GLY A 1 0.75 5.60 11.29
CA GLY A 1 0.47 6.26 10.01
C GLY A 1 0.77 7.73 10.15
N GLY A 2 0.17 8.58 9.33
CA GLY A 2 0.45 10.02 9.28
C GLY A 2 1.79 10.37 8.64
N VAL A 3 2.44 9.40 7.99
CA VAL A 3 3.77 9.56 7.40
C VAL A 3 3.78 9.13 5.94
N THR A 4 4.72 9.69 5.19
CA THR A 4 5.07 9.23 3.85
C THR A 4 6.32 8.34 3.94
N VAL A 5 6.23 7.12 3.43
CA VAL A 5 7.35 6.17 3.33
C VAL A 5 7.70 5.96 1.87
N ASP A 6 8.99 5.88 1.56
CA ASP A 6 9.46 5.45 0.24
C ASP A 6 9.78 3.95 0.28
N ALA A 7 9.15 3.17 -0.60
CA ALA A 7 9.38 1.74 -0.71
C ALA A 7 10.66 1.39 -1.50
N ASN A 8 11.35 2.39 -2.08
CA ASN A 8 12.53 2.19 -2.93
C ASN A 8 12.30 1.12 -4.00
N HIS A 9 11.12 1.12 -4.62
CA HIS A 9 10.68 0.17 -5.64
C HIS A 9 10.57 -1.30 -5.17
N ASP A 10 10.59 -1.60 -3.87
CA ASP A 10 10.33 -2.94 -3.35
C ASP A 10 8.83 -3.16 -3.07
N HIS A 11 8.21 -4.05 -3.86
CA HIS A 11 6.79 -4.37 -3.76
C HIS A 11 6.38 -4.89 -2.37
N ARG A 12 7.26 -5.62 -1.67
CA ARG A 12 6.96 -6.16 -0.34
C ARG A 12 7.00 -5.07 0.71
N ILE A 13 7.95 -4.15 0.62
CA ILE A 13 7.97 -2.96 1.48
C ILE A 13 6.70 -2.16 1.25
N ALA A 14 6.33 -1.90 -0.01
CA ALA A 14 5.13 -1.17 -0.35
C ALA A 14 3.86 -1.83 0.22
N MET A 15 3.64 -3.12 -0.05
CA MET A 15 2.49 -3.88 0.48
C MET A 15 2.46 -3.92 2.02
N SER A 16 3.61 -4.09 2.67
CA SER A 16 3.68 -4.16 4.15
C SER A 16 3.24 -2.85 4.79
N PHE A 17 3.67 -1.71 4.24
CA PHE A 17 3.22 -0.41 4.73
C PHE A 17 1.75 -0.16 4.36
N LEU A 18 1.26 -0.56 3.19
CA LEU A 18 -0.18 -0.44 2.89
C LEU A 18 -1.04 -1.23 3.89
N VAL A 19 -0.62 -2.43 4.29
CA VAL A 19 -1.28 -3.23 5.34
C VAL A 19 -1.20 -2.56 6.71
N LEU A 20 -0.03 -2.02 7.09
CA LEU A 20 0.12 -1.27 8.34
C LEU A 20 -0.81 -0.03 8.39
N GLY A 21 -1.10 0.58 7.24
CA GLY A 21 -2.02 1.71 7.13
C GLY A 21 -3.43 1.39 7.61
N LEU A 22 -3.88 0.14 7.46
CA LEU A 22 -5.21 -0.30 7.89
C LEU A 22 -5.39 -0.36 9.40
N ALA A 23 -4.29 -0.50 10.14
CA ALA A 23 -4.29 -0.52 11.61
C ALA A 23 -3.97 0.85 12.21
N SER A 24 -3.72 1.87 11.38
CA SER A 24 -3.31 3.20 11.81
C SER A 24 -4.51 4.14 11.97
N ALA A 25 -4.46 5.02 12.97
CA ALA A 25 -5.45 6.09 13.11
C ALA A 25 -5.34 7.14 11.99
N ASP A 26 -4.11 7.45 11.58
CA ASP A 26 -3.83 8.43 10.52
C ASP A 26 -3.46 7.75 9.20
N THR A 27 -3.83 8.38 8.08
CA THR A 27 -3.53 7.92 6.70
C THR A 27 -2.04 7.68 6.49
N MET A 28 -1.68 6.59 5.81
CA MET A 28 -0.30 6.31 5.40
C MET A 28 -0.14 6.50 3.90
N THR A 29 0.93 7.20 3.50
CA THR A 29 1.30 7.37 2.09
C THR A 29 2.54 6.55 1.79
N VAL A 30 2.50 5.77 0.72
CA VAL A 30 3.63 4.94 0.26
C VAL A 30 4.03 5.38 -1.14
N LYS A 31 5.29 5.75 -1.33
CA LYS A 31 5.91 6.04 -2.64
C LYS A 31 6.63 4.80 -3.17
N GLY A 32 6.80 4.70 -4.49
CA GLY A 32 7.52 3.57 -5.11
C GLY A 32 6.70 2.27 -5.12
N ALA A 33 5.36 2.36 -5.13
CA ALA A 33 4.46 1.21 -5.04
C ALA A 33 4.12 0.58 -6.41
N GLU A 34 4.59 1.14 -7.52
CA GLU A 34 4.30 0.67 -8.88
C GLU A 34 4.79 -0.76 -9.15
N THR A 35 5.81 -1.24 -8.42
CA THR A 35 6.31 -2.61 -8.57
C THR A 35 5.36 -3.66 -8.02
N ILE A 36 4.35 -3.26 -7.21
CA ILE A 36 3.27 -4.16 -6.77
C ILE A 36 2.56 -4.74 -7.99
N ALA A 37 2.20 -3.93 -8.98
CA ALA A 37 1.43 -4.38 -10.15
C ALA A 37 2.17 -5.45 -10.97
N THR A 38 3.51 -5.47 -10.95
CA THR A 38 4.32 -6.45 -11.67
C THR A 38 4.38 -7.81 -10.98
N SER A 39 4.31 -7.83 -9.64
CA SER A 39 4.47 -9.04 -8.82
C SER A 39 3.15 -9.59 -8.30
N PHE A 40 2.20 -8.71 -7.96
CA PHE A 40 0.87 -9.03 -7.46
C PHE A 40 -0.17 -8.01 -7.99
N PRO A 41 -0.57 -8.11 -9.28
CA PRO A 41 -1.47 -7.16 -9.92
C PRO A 41 -2.83 -7.02 -9.22
N ASP A 42 -3.32 -8.09 -8.59
CA ASP A 42 -4.62 -8.10 -7.92
C ASP A 42 -4.56 -7.62 -6.46
N PHE A 43 -3.41 -7.14 -5.97
CA PHE A 43 -3.26 -6.70 -4.57
C PHE A 43 -4.29 -5.62 -4.18
N THR A 44 -4.31 -4.49 -4.88
CA THR A 44 -5.23 -3.38 -4.58
C THR A 44 -6.71 -3.80 -4.67
N PRO A 45 -7.20 -4.48 -5.74
CA PRO A 45 -8.60 -4.91 -5.79
C PRO A 45 -8.95 -5.94 -4.71
N LEU A 46 -8.06 -6.89 -4.39
CA LEU A 46 -8.29 -7.84 -3.28
C LEU A 46 -8.39 -7.14 -1.93
N MET A 47 -7.50 -6.19 -1.67
CA MET A 47 -7.53 -5.42 -0.42
C MET A 47 -8.80 -4.58 -0.31
N ARG A 48 -9.23 -3.94 -1.41
CA ARG A 48 -10.51 -3.21 -1.46
C ARG A 48 -11.71 -4.14 -1.21
N GLN A 49 -11.69 -5.35 -1.76
CA GLN A 49 -12.72 -6.37 -1.48
C GLN A 49 -12.73 -6.79 0.00
N ALA A 50 -11.57 -6.81 0.65
CA ALA A 50 -11.44 -7.07 2.08
C ALA A 50 -11.83 -5.88 2.98
N GLY A 51 -12.24 -4.75 2.41
CA GLY A 51 -12.67 -3.55 3.14
C GLY A 51 -11.57 -2.50 3.34
N ALA A 52 -10.40 -2.67 2.73
CA ALA A 52 -9.35 -1.65 2.77
C ALA A 52 -9.71 -0.44 1.91
N THR A 53 -9.45 0.76 2.43
CA THR A 53 -9.47 2.00 1.63
C THR A 53 -8.04 2.29 1.19
N ILE A 54 -7.73 1.96 -0.06
CA ILE A 54 -6.44 2.23 -0.69
C ILE A 54 -6.73 3.04 -1.95
N ASP A 55 -6.13 4.23 -2.03
CA ASP A 55 -6.25 5.14 -3.17
C ASP A 55 -4.88 5.31 -3.84
N GLU A 56 -4.90 5.44 -5.15
CA GLU A 56 -3.73 5.77 -5.97
C GLU A 56 -3.82 7.26 -6.29
N ALA A 57 -2.75 8.01 -6.00
CA ALA A 57 -2.65 9.46 -6.22
C ALA A 57 -1.81 9.76 -7.46
#